data_AF-A0A0D0EAL0-F1
#
_entry.id   AF-A0A0D0EAL0-F1
#
_cell.length_a   1.000
_cell.length_b   1.000
_cell.length_c   1.000
_cell.angle_alpha   90.00
_cell.angle_beta   90.00
_cell.angle_gamma   90.00
#
_symmetry.space_group_name_H-M   'P 1'
#
loop_
_entity.id
_entity.type
_entity.pdbx_description
1 polymer ?
#
loop_
_entity_poly.entity_id
_entity_poly.type
_entity_poly.pdbx_seq_one_letter_code
_entity_poly.pdbx_strand_id
1 'polypeptide(L)'
;MAFRASDNLRCYLHEARLPAMAHRSALSEPVQLHTCLNVRPERYRKLRLVHTIDATLFSDIIFDWMEEFVPCESLGVSDEDESTGERLTVPCEPFFSVPPLPLARAEDVERVFLWVDMFPLESIRRVLRLLYPESTSWKSIPCEEEPLMKTITWTECSKTEPIQHHMGLFLFPPWVLSSTGLQEFARGQPFLDHSPASGRDPDQNVFRGQEWLWSKVWDSCVSRNCPWFIVSTYTDWVFGVFSAGWTASFVSPVFAFDCHGPTILELLLFWSISAMGRPGGWVVPESRAELVLRRQLLIATVWDVSRAEPTEALALSAF
;
A
#
# COMPACT_ATOMS: atom_id res chain seq x y z
N MET A 1 -29.95 -19.79 9.82
CA MET A 1 -29.41 -18.78 10.75
C MET A 1 -28.05 -18.42 10.19
N ALA A 2 -27.84 -17.18 9.76
CA ALA A 2 -26.52 -16.74 9.32
C ALA A 2 -25.71 -16.36 10.58
N PHE A 3 -24.45 -16.79 10.64
CA PHE A 3 -23.59 -16.55 11.80
C PHE A 3 -23.12 -15.09 11.82
N ARG A 4 -22.68 -14.58 12.98
CA ARG A 4 -21.94 -13.32 13.01
C ARG A 4 -20.51 -13.58 12.58
N ALA A 5 -19.87 -12.62 11.94
CA ALA A 5 -18.49 -12.81 11.48
C ALA A 5 -17.51 -12.99 12.67
N SER A 6 -17.78 -12.34 13.80
CA SER A 6 -17.08 -12.52 15.07
C SER A 6 -17.26 -13.92 15.71
N ASP A 7 -18.22 -14.72 15.24
CA ASP A 7 -18.42 -16.09 15.74
C ASP A 7 -17.42 -17.07 15.13
N ASN A 8 -16.79 -16.74 13.99
CA ASN A 8 -15.66 -17.47 13.42
C ASN A 8 -14.86 -16.53 12.51
N LEU A 9 -13.99 -15.73 13.13
CA LEU A 9 -13.29 -14.65 12.45
C LEU A 9 -12.36 -15.15 11.34
N ARG A 10 -11.69 -16.28 11.57
CA ARG A 10 -10.83 -16.94 10.56
C ARG A 10 -11.63 -17.31 9.32
N CYS A 11 -12.77 -17.97 9.49
CA CYS A 11 -13.63 -18.36 8.36
C CYS A 11 -14.22 -17.14 7.65
N TYR A 12 -14.62 -16.09 8.37
CA TYR A 12 -15.06 -14.84 7.74
C TYR A 12 -13.97 -14.24 6.86
N LEU A 13 -12.74 -14.12 7.35
CA LEU A 13 -11.62 -13.58 6.57
C LEU A 13 -11.31 -14.43 5.33
N HIS A 14 -11.49 -15.75 5.44
CA HIS A 14 -11.28 -16.71 4.36
C HIS A 14 -12.38 -16.69 3.29
N GLU A 15 -13.63 -16.38 3.66
CA GLU A 15 -14.80 -16.45 2.77
C GLU A 15 -15.24 -15.08 2.25
N ALA A 16 -14.99 -14.00 2.98
CA ALA A 16 -15.39 -12.66 2.59
C ALA A 16 -14.60 -12.20 1.34
N ARG A 17 -15.31 -11.64 0.36
CA ARG A 17 -14.74 -11.13 -0.89
C ARG A 17 -15.12 -9.67 -1.05
N LEU A 18 -14.18 -8.86 -1.55
CA LEU A 18 -14.52 -7.47 -1.83
C LEU A 18 -15.63 -7.43 -2.90
N PRO A 19 -16.65 -6.57 -2.72
CA PRO A 19 -17.68 -6.42 -3.74
C PRO A 19 -17.08 -5.78 -5.00
N ALA A 20 -17.58 -6.15 -6.17
CA ALA A 20 -17.12 -5.53 -7.41
C ALA A 20 -17.45 -4.03 -7.41
N MET A 21 -16.40 -3.19 -7.52
CA MET A 21 -16.57 -1.75 -7.58
C MET A 21 -17.17 -1.34 -8.93
N ALA A 22 -18.40 -0.83 -8.90
CA ALA A 22 -18.95 -0.18 -10.07
C ALA A 22 -18.14 1.09 -10.36
N HIS A 23 -17.51 1.17 -11.52
CA HIS A 23 -16.72 2.34 -11.92
C HIS A 23 -17.03 2.78 -13.34
N ARG A 24 -16.58 3.98 -13.70
CA ARG A 24 -16.66 4.45 -15.09
C ARG A 24 -15.83 3.55 -16.02
N SER A 25 -16.24 3.43 -17.28
CA SER A 25 -15.41 2.78 -18.31
C SER A 25 -14.08 3.53 -18.49
N ALA A 26 -13.06 2.81 -18.98
CA ALA A 26 -11.73 3.37 -19.19
C ALA A 26 -11.78 4.67 -20.01
N LEU A 27 -10.85 5.58 -19.72
CA LEU A 27 -10.67 6.79 -20.51
C LEU A 27 -10.33 6.43 -21.96
N SER A 28 -10.93 7.12 -22.93
CA SER A 28 -10.66 6.95 -24.36
C SER A 28 -9.25 7.39 -24.76
N GLU A 29 -8.57 8.20 -23.93
CA GLU A 29 -7.24 8.73 -24.19
C GLU A 29 -6.24 8.30 -23.09
N PRO A 30 -5.01 7.92 -23.47
CA PRO A 30 -3.98 7.54 -22.52
C PRO A 30 -3.50 8.77 -21.72
N VAL A 31 -3.71 8.75 -20.40
CA VAL A 31 -3.20 9.79 -19.50
C VAL A 31 -1.70 9.58 -19.29
N GLN A 32 -0.88 10.60 -19.57
CA GLN A 32 0.55 10.58 -19.27
C GLN A 32 0.80 10.79 -17.77
N LEU A 33 0.70 9.71 -16.99
CA LEU A 33 0.70 9.75 -15.52
C LEU A 33 1.95 10.37 -14.90
N HIS A 34 3.14 10.12 -15.47
CA HIS A 34 4.40 10.64 -14.94
C HIS A 34 4.44 12.18 -14.93
N THR A 35 3.82 12.84 -15.91
CA THR A 35 3.70 14.30 -15.98
C THR A 35 2.68 14.82 -14.97
N CYS A 36 1.54 14.13 -14.82
CA CYS A 36 0.46 14.54 -13.92
C CYS A 36 0.80 14.39 -12.43
N LEU A 37 1.66 13.42 -12.09
CA LEU A 37 2.07 13.14 -10.70
C LEU A 37 3.38 13.83 -10.32
N ASN A 38 3.88 14.75 -11.15
CA ASN A 38 5.13 15.51 -10.93
C ASN A 38 6.34 14.63 -10.59
N VAL A 39 6.38 13.39 -11.09
CA VAL A 39 7.48 12.46 -10.85
C VAL A 39 8.56 12.75 -11.87
N ARG A 40 9.83 12.82 -11.42
CA ARG A 40 10.99 13.02 -12.28
C ARG A 40 12.05 11.98 -11.97
N PRO A 41 12.88 11.53 -12.92
CA PRO A 41 14.02 10.69 -12.60
C PRO A 41 15.00 11.45 -11.71
N GLU A 42 15.19 10.98 -10.48
CA GLU A 42 16.03 11.64 -9.49
C GLU A 42 17.22 10.77 -9.11
N ARG A 43 18.40 11.39 -9.00
CA ARG A 43 19.68 10.68 -8.77
C ARG A 43 19.82 10.15 -7.34
N TYR A 44 19.02 10.66 -6.40
CA TYR A 44 19.06 10.20 -5.02
C TYR A 44 18.35 8.85 -4.82
N ARG A 45 17.56 8.39 -5.81
CA ARG A 45 16.88 7.09 -5.72
C ARG A 45 17.90 5.98 -5.83
N LYS A 46 17.85 5.08 -4.85
CA LYS A 46 18.82 3.97 -4.71
C LYS A 46 18.20 2.62 -5.00
N LEU A 47 16.92 2.56 -5.34
CA LEU A 47 16.25 1.31 -5.71
C LEU A 47 16.93 0.74 -6.96
N ARG A 48 17.50 -0.46 -6.81
CA ARG A 48 18.26 -1.16 -7.84
C ARG A 48 17.60 -2.45 -8.28
N LEU A 49 16.82 -3.08 -7.41
CA LEU A 49 16.28 -4.40 -7.69
C LEU A 49 14.89 -4.57 -7.10
N VAL A 50 13.96 -5.08 -7.91
CA VAL A 50 12.66 -5.59 -7.45
C VAL A 50 12.73 -7.11 -7.50
N HIS A 51 12.51 -7.72 -6.35
CA HIS A 51 12.29 -9.15 -6.21
C HIS A 51 10.79 -9.43 -6.18
N THR A 52 10.35 -10.42 -6.94
CA THR A 52 9.00 -10.96 -6.81
C THR A 52 9.02 -12.05 -5.75
N ILE A 53 8.08 -11.99 -4.81
CA ILE A 53 7.84 -13.03 -3.81
C ILE A 53 7.13 -14.19 -4.52
N ASP A 54 7.59 -15.42 -4.28
CA ASP A 54 6.94 -16.60 -4.84
C ASP A 54 5.48 -16.70 -4.34
N ALA A 55 4.55 -16.89 -5.27
CA ALA A 55 3.12 -16.87 -4.99
C ALA A 55 2.68 -17.98 -4.03
N THR A 56 3.24 -19.18 -4.20
CA THR A 56 2.89 -20.35 -3.40
C THR A 56 3.42 -20.20 -1.98
N LEU A 57 4.70 -19.86 -1.85
CA LEU A 57 5.32 -19.59 -0.56
C LEU A 57 4.61 -18.47 0.19
N PHE A 58 4.24 -17.39 -0.50
CA PHE A 58 3.56 -16.26 0.13
C PHE A 58 2.18 -16.65 0.66
N SER A 59 1.44 -17.45 -0.11
CA SER A 59 0.12 -17.95 0.29
C SER A 59 0.24 -18.89 1.49
N ASP A 60 1.18 -19.83 1.45
CA ASP A 60 1.41 -20.79 2.54
C ASP A 60 1.76 -20.07 3.85
N ILE A 61 2.65 -19.08 3.81
CA ILE A 61 2.99 -18.26 4.99
C ILE A 61 1.76 -17.56 5.58
N ILE A 62 0.90 -17.00 4.72
CA ILE A 62 -0.32 -16.33 5.18
C ILE A 62 -1.28 -17.33 5.80
N PHE A 63 -1.48 -18.50 5.20
CA PHE A 63 -2.37 -19.51 5.75
C PHE A 63 -1.86 -20.05 7.09
N ASP A 64 -0.57 -20.38 7.20
CA ASP A 64 0.04 -20.81 8.45
C ASP A 64 -0.15 -19.74 9.55
N TRP A 65 0.06 -18.47 9.20
CA TRP A 65 -0.16 -17.35 10.13
C TRP A 65 -1.64 -17.21 10.53
N MET A 66 -2.57 -17.31 9.57
CA MET A 66 -4.01 -17.26 9.85
C MET A 66 -4.43 -18.42 10.76
N GLU A 67 -3.87 -19.61 10.59
CA GLU A 67 -4.13 -20.77 11.42
C GLU A 67 -3.60 -20.63 12.85
N GLU A 68 -2.45 -19.99 13.03
CA GLU A 68 -1.82 -19.80 14.34
C GLU A 68 -2.44 -18.62 15.11
N PHE A 69 -2.67 -17.48 14.45
CA PHE A 69 -2.95 -16.22 15.15
C PHE A 69 -4.40 -15.74 15.08
N VAL A 70 -5.22 -16.23 14.15
CA VAL A 70 -6.61 -15.78 14.00
C VAL A 70 -7.57 -16.82 14.58
N PRO A 71 -8.44 -16.49 15.55
CA PRO A 71 -9.34 -17.46 16.17
C PRO A 71 -10.42 -17.95 15.20
N CYS A 72 -10.71 -19.25 15.26
CA CYS A 72 -11.83 -19.88 14.57
C CYS A 72 -13.03 -20.15 15.50
N GLU A 73 -12.91 -19.79 16.78
CA GLU A 73 -13.96 -19.88 17.80
C GLU A 73 -14.71 -18.55 17.93
N SER A 74 -15.92 -18.60 18.50
CA SER A 74 -16.71 -17.38 18.71
C SER A 74 -16.06 -16.51 19.77
N LEU A 75 -15.89 -15.24 19.42
CA LEU A 75 -15.39 -14.22 20.33
C LEU A 75 -16.45 -13.72 21.32
N GLY A 76 -17.73 -14.10 21.13
CA GLY A 76 -18.82 -13.67 22.00
C GLY A 76 -19.16 -12.17 21.91
N VAL A 77 -18.62 -11.45 20.92
CA VAL A 77 -18.81 -10.00 20.73
C VAL A 77 -19.61 -9.67 19.47
N SER A 78 -20.15 -8.46 19.39
CA SER A 78 -20.83 -7.96 18.18
C SER A 78 -19.84 -7.67 17.05
N ASP A 79 -20.28 -7.82 15.80
CA ASP A 79 -19.51 -7.43 14.62
C ASP A 79 -19.25 -5.91 14.60
N GLU A 80 -20.20 -5.12 15.12
CA GLU A 80 -20.09 -3.67 15.31
C GLU A 80 -19.71 -3.31 16.74
N ASP A 81 -18.75 -2.40 16.90
CA ASP A 81 -18.38 -1.77 18.16
C ASP A 81 -19.23 -0.52 18.39
N GLU A 82 -20.18 -0.59 19.32
CA GLU A 82 -21.09 0.52 19.64
C GLU A 82 -20.37 1.80 20.08
N SER A 83 -19.17 1.68 20.65
CA SER A 83 -18.45 2.83 21.20
C SER A 83 -17.67 3.60 20.13
N THR A 84 -17.18 2.90 19.11
CA THR A 84 -16.33 3.49 18.06
C THR A 84 -17.01 3.57 16.70
N GLY A 85 -18.13 2.85 16.52
CA GLY A 85 -18.83 2.70 15.25
C GLY A 85 -18.14 1.77 14.26
N GLU A 86 -17.01 1.15 14.65
CA GLU A 86 -16.27 0.27 13.75
C GLU A 86 -16.94 -1.08 13.59
N ARG A 87 -16.92 -1.61 12.38
CA ARG A 87 -17.64 -2.84 12.06
C ARG A 87 -17.02 -3.63 10.92
N LEU A 88 -17.38 -4.90 10.84
CA LEU A 88 -17.10 -5.72 9.67
C LEU A 88 -18.06 -5.30 8.55
N THR A 89 -17.53 -4.98 7.38
CA THR A 89 -18.27 -4.35 6.28
C THR A 89 -18.21 -5.11 4.97
N VAL A 90 -17.29 -6.05 4.81
CA VAL A 90 -17.20 -6.86 3.59
C VAL A 90 -18.30 -7.95 3.62
N PRO A 91 -19.21 -7.97 2.65
CA PRO A 91 -20.31 -8.94 2.64
C PRO A 91 -19.79 -10.38 2.51
N CYS A 92 -20.46 -11.32 3.19
CA CYS A 92 -20.06 -12.72 3.19
C CYS A 92 -21.27 -13.67 3.28
N GLU A 93 -22.32 -13.36 2.53
CA GLU A 93 -23.48 -14.25 2.41
C GLU A 93 -23.12 -15.51 1.57
N PRO A 94 -23.69 -16.69 1.89
CA PRO A 94 -24.70 -16.95 2.92
C PRO A 94 -24.11 -17.27 4.31
N PHE A 95 -22.79 -17.27 4.47
CA PHE A 95 -22.11 -17.78 5.67
C PHE A 95 -22.28 -16.85 6.87
N PHE A 96 -22.11 -15.54 6.66
CA PHE A 96 -22.15 -14.53 7.72
C PHE A 96 -23.10 -13.38 7.41
N SER A 97 -23.73 -12.84 8.45
CA SER A 97 -24.73 -11.77 8.39
C SER A 97 -24.09 -10.37 8.28
N VAL A 98 -23.15 -10.18 7.36
CA VAL A 98 -22.54 -8.85 7.12
C VAL A 98 -23.29 -8.16 5.98
N PRO A 99 -24.09 -7.11 6.26
CA PRO A 99 -24.97 -6.52 5.26
C PRO A 99 -24.17 -5.80 4.17
N PRO A 100 -24.64 -5.84 2.91
CA PRO A 100 -24.02 -5.07 1.84
C PRO A 100 -24.15 -3.57 2.09
N LEU A 101 -23.05 -2.84 1.92
CA LEU A 101 -23.03 -1.39 1.98
C LEU A 101 -23.27 -0.81 0.57
N PRO A 102 -24.36 -0.06 0.34
CA PRO A 102 -24.62 0.52 -0.96
C PRO A 102 -23.70 1.73 -1.18
N LEU A 103 -22.56 1.51 -1.85
CA LEU A 103 -21.69 2.58 -2.30
C LEU A 103 -22.04 3.01 -3.73
N ALA A 104 -21.96 4.32 -3.97
CA ALA A 104 -22.15 4.89 -5.29
C ALA A 104 -21.02 4.44 -6.25
N ARG A 105 -21.29 4.55 -7.55
CA ARG A 105 -20.30 4.31 -8.61
C ARG A 105 -19.06 5.19 -8.39
N ALA A 106 -17.88 4.62 -8.60
CA ALA A 106 -16.62 5.34 -8.57
C ALA A 106 -16.38 6.09 -9.88
N GLU A 107 -16.53 7.42 -9.84
CA GLU A 107 -16.35 8.33 -10.97
C GLU A 107 -15.04 9.14 -10.89
N ASP A 108 -14.49 9.25 -9.69
CA ASP A 108 -13.28 9.98 -9.34
C ASP A 108 -12.45 9.19 -8.31
N VAL A 109 -11.26 9.71 -7.96
CA VAL A 109 -10.34 9.07 -7.00
C VAL A 109 -10.87 9.06 -5.57
N GLU A 110 -11.67 10.06 -5.16
CA GLU A 110 -12.26 10.11 -3.82
C GLU A 110 -13.26 8.98 -3.63
N ARG A 111 -14.05 8.67 -4.67
CA ARG A 111 -14.97 7.53 -4.63
C ARG A 111 -14.22 6.21 -4.56
N VAL A 112 -13.13 6.03 -5.29
CA VAL A 112 -12.29 4.82 -5.17
C VAL A 112 -11.74 4.71 -3.75
N PHE A 113 -11.26 5.82 -3.17
CA PHE A 113 -10.83 5.87 -1.78
C PHE A 113 -11.95 5.44 -0.82
N LEU A 114 -13.18 5.94 -0.99
CA LEU A 114 -14.31 5.54 -0.15
C LEU A 114 -14.62 4.04 -0.24
N TRP A 115 -14.49 3.42 -1.42
CA TRP A 115 -14.65 1.98 -1.57
C TRP A 115 -13.58 1.21 -0.78
N VAL A 116 -12.32 1.66 -0.82
CA VAL A 116 -11.23 1.06 -0.06
C VAL A 116 -11.40 1.27 1.45
N ASP A 117 -11.75 2.48 1.87
CA ASP A 117 -11.88 2.83 3.28
C ASP A 117 -13.06 2.10 3.93
N MET A 118 -14.23 2.13 3.29
CA MET A 118 -15.46 1.58 3.86
C MET A 118 -15.57 0.05 3.78
N PHE A 119 -14.87 -0.61 2.85
CA PHE A 119 -14.87 -2.07 2.74
C PHE A 119 -13.63 -2.68 3.42
N PRO A 120 -12.47 -2.85 2.74
CA PRO A 120 -11.37 -3.56 3.34
C PRO A 120 -10.81 -2.87 4.59
N LEU A 121 -10.58 -1.55 4.57
CA LEU A 121 -9.88 -0.91 5.70
C LEU A 121 -10.74 -0.85 6.98
N GLU A 122 -12.04 -0.54 6.86
CA GLU A 122 -12.98 -0.59 7.98
C GLU A 122 -13.04 -2.00 8.60
N SER A 123 -13.16 -3.03 7.76
CA SER A 123 -13.14 -4.42 8.23
C SER A 123 -11.82 -4.76 8.92
N ILE A 124 -10.68 -4.39 8.35
CA ILE A 124 -9.36 -4.68 8.93
C ILE A 124 -9.13 -3.93 10.24
N ARG A 125 -9.58 -2.66 10.35
CA ARG A 125 -9.55 -1.91 11.61
C ARG A 125 -10.32 -2.65 12.70
N ARG A 126 -11.54 -3.10 12.38
CA ARG A 126 -12.36 -3.86 13.33
C ARG A 126 -11.69 -5.18 13.71
N VAL A 127 -11.19 -5.95 12.74
CA VAL A 127 -10.48 -7.22 12.98
C VAL A 127 -9.24 -7.02 13.85
N LEU A 128 -8.43 -6.00 13.59
CA LEU A 128 -7.25 -5.69 14.39
C LEU A 128 -7.62 -5.34 15.84
N ARG A 129 -8.71 -4.62 16.07
CA ARG A 129 -9.19 -4.33 17.44
C ARG A 129 -9.72 -5.57 18.16
N LEU A 130 -10.29 -6.52 17.44
CA LEU A 130 -10.72 -7.80 18.00
C LEU A 130 -9.53 -8.68 18.40
N LEU A 131 -8.47 -8.70 17.58
CA LEU A 131 -7.27 -9.52 17.83
C LEU A 131 -6.30 -8.86 18.80
N TYR A 132 -6.15 -7.54 18.72
CA TYR A 132 -5.18 -6.74 19.46
C TYR A 132 -5.87 -5.47 19.98
N PRO A 133 -6.59 -5.53 21.11
CA PRO A 133 -7.29 -4.38 21.68
C PRO A 133 -6.41 -3.15 21.95
N GLU A 134 -5.10 -3.36 22.16
CA GLU A 134 -4.12 -2.29 22.31
C GLU A 134 -3.85 -1.52 21.00
N SER A 135 -4.30 -2.02 19.85
CA SER A 135 -4.14 -1.37 18.54
C SER A 135 -5.05 -0.14 18.33
N THR A 136 -5.76 0.33 19.36
CA THR A 136 -6.64 1.52 19.30
C THR A 136 -5.92 2.82 18.92
N SER A 137 -4.61 2.89 19.14
CA SER A 137 -3.76 4.01 18.68
C SER A 137 -3.56 4.02 17.15
N TRP A 138 -3.81 2.91 16.47
CA TRP A 138 -3.52 2.74 15.05
C TRP A 138 -4.65 3.27 14.18
N LYS A 139 -4.29 4.06 13.16
CA LYS A 139 -5.23 4.73 12.28
C LYS A 139 -4.76 4.73 10.84
N SER A 140 -5.72 4.72 9.92
CA SER A 140 -5.52 5.08 8.53
C SER A 140 -5.67 6.59 8.38
N ILE A 141 -4.61 7.27 7.96
CA ILE A 141 -4.60 8.71 7.76
C ILE A 141 -4.38 8.99 6.27
N PRO A 142 -5.33 9.61 5.56
CA PRO A 142 -5.12 10.09 4.20
C PRO A 142 -3.97 11.08 4.16
N CYS A 143 -3.07 10.93 3.19
CA CYS A 143 -1.93 11.80 3.05
C CYS A 143 -1.68 12.19 1.60
N GLU A 144 -1.52 13.49 1.38
CA GLU A 144 -1.38 14.14 0.07
C GLU A 144 -2.58 13.96 -0.85
N GLU A 145 -3.09 15.07 -1.35
CA GLU A 145 -4.11 15.08 -2.38
C GLU A 145 -3.43 15.23 -3.73
N GLU A 146 -3.31 14.12 -4.46
CA GLU A 146 -2.95 14.17 -5.87
C GLU A 146 -4.19 13.89 -6.71
N PRO A 147 -4.36 14.57 -7.87
CA PRO A 147 -5.59 14.49 -8.65
C PRO A 147 -5.88 13.09 -9.19
N LEU A 148 -4.84 12.25 -9.32
CA LEU A 148 -4.92 10.91 -9.91
C LEU A 148 -4.55 9.80 -8.94
N MET A 149 -4.19 10.13 -7.70
CA MET A 149 -3.73 9.17 -6.70
C MET A 149 -4.10 9.66 -5.29
N LYS A 150 -4.55 8.74 -4.44
CA LYS A 150 -4.65 8.97 -3.00
C LYS A 150 -3.66 8.09 -2.28
N THR A 151 -2.96 8.65 -1.29
CA THR A 151 -2.15 7.84 -0.38
C THR A 151 -2.83 7.78 0.97
N ILE A 152 -2.85 6.61 1.57
CA ILE A 152 -3.29 6.39 2.95
C ILE A 152 -2.08 5.87 3.71
N THR A 153 -1.78 6.44 4.87
CA THR A 153 -0.76 5.88 5.75
C THR A 153 -1.40 5.18 6.93
N TRP A 154 -0.97 3.95 7.18
CA TRP A 154 -1.20 3.22 8.42
C TRP A 154 -0.19 3.69 9.46
N THR A 155 -0.67 4.32 10.51
CA THR A 155 0.17 5.02 11.49
C THR A 155 -0.22 4.69 12.91
N GLU A 156 0.75 4.62 13.80
CA GLU A 156 0.51 4.62 15.23
C GLU A 156 0.43 6.07 15.74
N CYS A 157 -0.74 6.48 16.22
CA CYS A 157 -0.94 7.77 16.87
C CYS A 157 -0.62 7.66 18.35
N SER A 158 0.62 8.02 18.73
CA SER A 158 0.99 8.23 20.13
C SER A 158 0.63 9.65 20.59
N LYS A 159 0.30 9.81 21.87
CA LYS A 159 0.12 11.14 22.49
C LYS A 159 1.45 11.84 22.78
N THR A 160 2.55 11.09 22.83
CA THR A 160 3.84 11.55 23.36
C THR A 160 4.97 11.50 22.34
N GLU A 161 4.82 10.72 21.26
CA GLU A 161 5.85 10.52 20.24
C GLU A 161 5.40 11.05 18.87
N PRO A 162 6.35 11.42 17.99
CA PRO A 162 6.02 11.77 16.61
C PRO A 162 5.30 10.62 15.91
N ILE A 163 4.38 10.96 15.00
CA ILE A 163 3.63 9.98 14.20
C ILE A 163 4.61 9.08 13.46
N GLN A 164 4.55 7.78 13.74
CA GLN A 164 5.33 6.77 13.03
C GLN A 164 4.48 6.20 11.90
N HIS A 165 4.99 6.28 10.67
CA HIS A 165 4.33 5.71 9.49
C HIS A 165 4.85 4.29 9.27
N HIS A 166 3.95 3.31 9.31
CA HIS A 166 4.33 1.91 9.24
C HIS A 166 4.07 1.31 7.86
N MET A 167 2.96 1.69 7.21
CA MET A 167 2.63 1.23 5.85
C MET A 167 1.96 2.34 5.02
N GLY A 168 2.32 2.44 3.74
CA GLY A 168 1.68 3.35 2.77
C GLY A 168 0.81 2.59 1.76
N LEU A 169 -0.45 2.97 1.62
CA LEU A 169 -1.38 2.44 0.62
C LEU A 169 -1.61 3.47 -0.48
N PHE A 170 -1.12 3.18 -1.68
CA PHE A 170 -1.19 4.02 -2.86
C PHE A 170 -2.36 3.58 -3.73
N LEU A 171 -3.37 4.43 -3.83
CA LEU A 171 -4.62 4.15 -4.51
C LEU A 171 -4.68 4.90 -5.83
N PHE A 172 -4.89 4.15 -6.91
CA PHE A 172 -5.10 4.67 -8.24
C PHE A 172 -6.47 4.24 -8.75
N PRO A 173 -7.23 5.09 -9.46
CA PRO A 173 -8.42 4.60 -10.12
C PRO A 173 -8.09 3.55 -11.21
N PRO A 174 -8.95 2.53 -11.45
CA PRO A 174 -8.72 1.52 -12.48
C PRO A 174 -8.54 2.06 -13.91
N TRP A 175 -9.12 3.23 -14.17
CA TRP A 175 -9.00 3.93 -15.47
C TRP A 175 -7.75 4.80 -15.58
N VAL A 176 -7.00 4.96 -14.48
CA VAL A 176 -5.70 5.64 -14.42
C VAL A 176 -4.60 4.60 -14.53
N LEU A 177 -4.54 3.63 -13.60
CA LEU A 177 -3.57 2.55 -13.62
C LEU A 177 -4.26 1.25 -14.06
N SER A 178 -3.88 0.72 -15.21
CA SER A 178 -4.45 -0.52 -15.73
C SER A 178 -3.91 -1.75 -15.00
N SER A 179 -4.66 -2.86 -15.04
CA SER A 179 -4.19 -4.15 -14.49
C SER A 179 -2.84 -4.56 -15.12
N THR A 180 -2.66 -4.38 -16.44
CA THR A 180 -1.36 -4.62 -17.11
C THR A 180 -0.25 -3.73 -16.55
N GLY A 181 -0.53 -2.45 -16.30
CA GLY A 181 0.45 -1.55 -15.68
C GLY A 181 0.83 -2.01 -14.27
N LEU A 182 -0.14 -2.47 -13.48
CA LEU A 182 0.15 -3.01 -12.14
C LEU A 182 0.94 -4.33 -12.20
N GLN A 183 0.69 -5.19 -13.19
CA GLN A 183 1.48 -6.40 -13.44
C GLN A 183 2.93 -6.06 -13.83
N GLU A 184 3.14 -5.04 -14.67
CA GLU A 184 4.48 -4.54 -15.00
C GLU A 184 5.20 -3.95 -13.78
N PHE A 185 4.46 -3.31 -12.86
CA PHE A 185 4.99 -2.82 -11.60
C PHE A 185 5.45 -3.96 -10.68
N ALA A 186 4.64 -5.01 -10.53
CA ALA A 186 4.94 -6.17 -9.69
C ALA A 186 6.02 -7.11 -10.27
N ARG A 187 6.35 -6.95 -11.56
CA ARG A 187 7.36 -7.76 -12.22
C ARG A 187 8.75 -7.44 -11.66
N GLY A 188 9.46 -8.50 -11.25
CA GLY A 188 10.85 -8.40 -10.86
C GLY A 188 11.71 -7.84 -11.98
N GLN A 189 12.46 -6.77 -11.67
CA GLN A 189 13.28 -6.05 -12.63
C GLN A 189 14.46 -5.37 -11.94
N PRO A 190 15.64 -5.30 -12.59
CA PRO A 190 16.71 -4.42 -12.17
C PRO A 190 16.41 -2.99 -12.65
N PHE A 191 16.70 -2.00 -11.81
CA PHE A 191 16.77 -0.61 -12.22
C PHE A 191 18.17 -0.29 -12.72
N LEU A 192 18.25 0.46 -13.80
CA LEU A 192 19.53 0.95 -14.30
C LEU A 192 20.01 2.08 -13.37
N ASP A 193 21.25 1.99 -12.91
CA ASP A 193 21.88 3.11 -12.19
C ASP A 193 21.91 4.32 -13.15
N HIS A 194 21.16 5.38 -12.84
CA HIS A 194 21.24 6.67 -13.54
C HIS A 194 22.51 7.46 -13.16
N SER A 195 23.63 6.75 -12.94
CA SER A 195 24.90 7.34 -12.53
C SER A 195 25.49 8.19 -13.66
N PRO A 196 25.95 9.42 -13.39
CA PRO A 196 26.49 10.35 -14.38
C PRO A 196 27.76 9.85 -15.09
N ALA A 197 28.41 8.80 -14.58
CA ALA A 197 29.57 8.18 -15.23
C ALA A 197 29.24 7.51 -16.58
N SER A 198 27.95 7.30 -16.87
CA SER A 198 27.51 6.64 -18.10
C SER A 198 27.40 7.56 -19.33
N GLY A 199 27.72 8.86 -19.20
CA GLY A 199 27.77 9.79 -20.35
C GLY A 199 26.45 9.92 -21.12
N ARG A 200 25.32 9.56 -20.50
CA ARG A 200 24.00 9.59 -21.15
C ARG A 200 23.49 11.02 -21.27
N ASP A 201 22.94 11.30 -22.45
CA ASP A 201 22.26 12.54 -22.83
C ASP A 201 21.14 12.87 -21.83
N PRO A 202 20.98 14.13 -21.37
CA PRO A 202 19.85 14.55 -20.52
C PRO A 202 18.46 14.21 -21.08
N ASP A 203 18.33 14.09 -22.41
CA ASP A 203 17.09 13.68 -23.10
C ASP A 203 16.76 12.18 -22.93
N GLN A 204 17.65 11.37 -22.34
CA GLN A 204 17.39 9.97 -22.00
C GLN A 204 16.79 9.75 -20.60
N ASN A 205 16.52 10.82 -19.84
CA ASN A 205 15.82 10.77 -18.55
C ASN A 205 14.29 10.66 -18.74
N VAL A 206 13.85 9.71 -19.55
CA VAL A 206 12.44 9.35 -19.69
C VAL A 206 12.21 8.05 -18.93
N PHE A 207 11.17 8.01 -18.09
CA PHE A 207 10.77 6.79 -17.41
C PHE A 207 10.44 5.68 -18.41
N ARG A 208 10.96 4.48 -18.15
CA ARG A 208 10.62 3.27 -18.90
C ARG A 208 9.54 2.49 -18.15
N GLY A 209 8.45 2.15 -18.83
CA GLY A 209 7.36 1.37 -18.23
C GLY A 209 6.83 2.01 -16.94
N GLN A 210 6.90 1.25 -15.84
CA GLN A 210 6.39 1.66 -14.52
C GLN A 210 7.46 2.24 -13.58
N GLU A 211 8.63 2.65 -14.10
CA GLU A 211 9.66 3.31 -13.29
C GLU A 211 9.16 4.58 -12.59
N TRP A 212 8.18 5.28 -13.18
CA TRP A 212 7.54 6.45 -12.57
C TRP A 212 6.75 6.06 -11.32
N LEU A 213 6.04 4.93 -11.34
CA LEU A 213 5.23 4.44 -10.22
C LEU A 213 6.14 4.00 -9.08
N TRP A 214 7.21 3.26 -9.42
CA TRP A 214 8.26 2.91 -8.47
C TRP A 214 8.92 4.12 -7.83
N SER A 215 9.22 5.15 -8.63
CA SER A 215 9.77 6.41 -8.13
C SER A 215 8.82 7.08 -7.13
N LYS A 216 7.52 7.15 -7.45
CA LYS A 216 6.51 7.75 -6.55
C LYS A 216 6.39 6.98 -5.23
N VAL A 217 6.24 5.66 -5.30
CA VAL A 217 6.15 4.79 -4.11
C VAL A 217 7.41 4.91 -3.26
N TRP A 218 8.59 4.85 -3.88
CA TRP A 218 9.87 4.97 -3.17
C TRP A 218 10.03 6.33 -2.47
N ASP A 219 9.77 7.44 -3.18
CA ASP A 219 9.91 8.79 -2.62
C ASP A 219 8.98 9.00 -1.41
N SER A 220 7.72 8.54 -1.54
CA SER A 220 6.72 8.60 -0.47
C SER A 220 7.10 7.73 0.72
N CYS A 221 7.61 6.52 0.49
CA CYS A 221 8.02 5.60 1.56
C CYS A 221 9.29 6.09 2.28
N VAL A 222 10.31 6.54 1.55
CA VAL A 222 11.59 7.02 2.12
C VAL A 222 11.40 8.31 2.92
N SER A 223 10.63 9.27 2.40
CA SER A 223 10.36 10.54 3.10
C SER A 223 9.69 10.32 4.45
N ARG A 224 8.90 9.26 4.58
CA ARG A 224 8.14 8.89 5.79
C ARG A 224 8.81 7.82 6.64
N ASN A 225 9.95 7.30 6.21
CA ASN A 225 10.63 6.14 6.83
C ASN A 225 9.69 4.93 6.99
N CYS A 226 8.89 4.66 5.95
CA CYS A 226 7.84 3.66 5.93
C CYS A 226 8.15 2.61 4.84
N PRO A 227 8.81 1.49 5.19
CA PRO A 227 9.29 0.54 4.17
C PRO A 227 8.16 -0.29 3.57
N TRP A 228 7.04 -0.44 4.28
CA TRP A 228 5.91 -1.24 3.82
C TRP A 228 4.99 -0.42 2.93
N PHE A 229 4.51 -1.03 1.86
CA PHE A 229 3.56 -0.40 0.98
C PHE A 229 2.57 -1.39 0.38
N ILE A 230 1.48 -0.83 -0.12
CA ILE A 230 0.47 -1.50 -0.93
C ILE A 230 0.17 -0.57 -2.10
N VAL A 231 0.11 -1.11 -3.31
CA VAL A 231 -0.39 -0.39 -4.49
C VAL A 231 -1.66 -1.08 -4.93
N SER A 232 -2.74 -0.31 -5.07
CA SER A 232 -4.05 -0.88 -5.39
C SER A 232 -4.85 0.00 -6.34
N THR A 233 -5.58 -0.67 -7.22
CA THR A 233 -6.63 -0.07 -8.05
C THR A 233 -8.03 -0.39 -7.53
N TYR A 234 -8.13 -0.91 -6.31
CA TYR A 234 -9.27 -1.67 -5.77
C TYR A 234 -9.52 -3.00 -6.49
N THR A 235 -9.45 -3.04 -7.82
CA THR A 235 -9.64 -4.29 -8.60
C THR A 235 -8.45 -5.22 -8.49
N ASP A 236 -7.26 -4.65 -8.41
CA ASP A 236 -6.00 -5.38 -8.31
C ASP A 236 -5.15 -4.81 -7.17
N TRP A 237 -4.44 -5.69 -6.46
CA TRP A 237 -3.68 -5.38 -5.26
C TRP A 237 -2.27 -5.95 -5.34
N VAL A 238 -1.29 -5.14 -4.94
CA VAL A 238 0.12 -5.53 -4.83
C VAL A 238 0.65 -5.10 -3.48
N PHE A 239 1.27 -6.04 -2.77
CA PHE A 239 1.86 -5.83 -1.46
C PHE A 239 3.38 -5.81 -1.62
N GLY A 240 4.05 -4.85 -1.00
CA GLY A 240 5.49 -4.76 -1.13
C GLY A 240 6.17 -4.11 0.06
N VAL A 241 7.46 -4.39 0.17
CA VAL A 241 8.30 -3.89 1.25
C VAL A 241 9.68 -3.56 0.72
N PHE A 242 10.26 -2.46 1.19
CA PHE A 242 11.63 -2.10 0.90
C PHE A 242 12.59 -2.73 1.89
N SER A 243 13.78 -3.06 1.41
CA SER A 243 14.89 -3.44 2.27
C SER A 243 15.34 -2.28 3.16
N ALA A 244 16.05 -2.57 4.24
CA ALA A 244 16.53 -1.54 5.17
C ALA A 244 17.45 -0.50 4.50
N GLY A 245 18.18 -0.89 3.45
CA GLY A 245 18.99 -0.01 2.63
C GLY A 245 18.23 0.77 1.54
N TRP A 246 16.93 0.55 1.38
CA TRP A 246 16.09 1.14 0.32
C TRP A 246 16.59 0.88 -1.10
N THR A 247 17.41 -0.16 -1.26
CA THR A 247 18.07 -0.55 -2.51
C THR A 247 17.40 -1.73 -3.19
N ALA A 248 16.62 -2.50 -2.45
CA ALA A 248 15.82 -3.59 -2.97
C ALA A 248 14.37 -3.44 -2.51
N SER A 249 13.45 -3.99 -3.29
CA SER A 249 12.06 -4.17 -2.88
C SER A 249 11.64 -5.62 -3.10
N PHE A 250 10.77 -6.12 -2.23
CA PHE A 250 10.15 -7.43 -2.34
C PHE A 250 8.65 -7.22 -2.55
N VAL A 251 8.10 -7.80 -3.60
CA VAL A 251 6.74 -7.51 -4.07
C VAL A 251 5.99 -8.78 -4.32
N SER A 252 4.75 -8.84 -3.84
CA SER A 252 3.85 -9.95 -4.09
C SER A 252 3.43 -10.03 -5.56
N PRO A 253 2.87 -11.17 -5.99
CA PRO A 253 2.04 -11.20 -7.19
C PRO A 253 0.87 -10.20 -7.09
N VAL A 254 0.26 -9.92 -8.23
CA VAL A 254 -0.99 -9.13 -8.27
C VAL A 254 -2.16 -10.01 -7.86
N PHE A 255 -2.95 -9.55 -6.89
CA PHE A 255 -4.16 -10.21 -6.43
C PHE A 255 -5.41 -9.46 -6.90
N ALA A 256 -6.36 -10.18 -7.50
CA ALA A 256 -7.66 -9.62 -7.83
C ALA A 256 -8.49 -9.38 -6.56
N PHE A 257 -9.41 -8.41 -6.60
CA PHE A 257 -10.25 -8.03 -5.47
C PHE A 257 -11.10 -9.18 -4.89
N ASP A 258 -11.42 -10.18 -5.71
CA ASP A 258 -12.23 -11.36 -5.40
C ASP A 258 -11.41 -12.66 -5.32
N CYS A 259 -10.08 -12.57 -5.10
CA CYS A 259 -9.22 -13.74 -5.01
C CYS A 259 -9.58 -14.66 -3.82
N HIS A 260 -9.40 -15.99 -4.00
CA HIS A 260 -9.83 -17.01 -3.05
C HIS A 260 -8.71 -17.63 -2.20
N GLY A 261 -7.46 -17.24 -2.38
CA GLY A 261 -6.37 -17.85 -1.65
C GLY A 261 -5.03 -17.18 -1.86
N PRO A 262 -4.58 -16.35 -0.91
CA PRO A 262 -5.34 -15.71 0.19
C PRO A 262 -6.36 -14.67 -0.32
N THR A 263 -7.32 -14.26 0.51
CA THR A 263 -8.26 -13.16 0.22
C THR A 263 -7.59 -11.80 0.44
N ILE A 264 -8.17 -10.72 -0.10
CA ILE A 264 -7.66 -9.37 0.16
C ILE A 264 -7.70 -9.01 1.65
N LEU A 265 -8.66 -9.52 2.43
CA LEU A 265 -8.70 -9.29 3.87
C LEU A 265 -7.59 -10.04 4.60
N GLU A 266 -7.34 -11.30 4.25
CA GLU A 266 -6.22 -12.07 4.80
C GLU A 266 -4.87 -11.38 4.50
N LEU A 267 -4.68 -10.96 3.24
CA LEU A 267 -3.50 -10.24 2.79
C LEU A 267 -3.29 -8.92 3.55
N LEU A 268 -4.34 -8.09 3.65
CA LEU A 268 -4.27 -6.80 4.35
C LEU A 268 -3.99 -6.98 5.84
N LEU A 269 -4.62 -7.97 6.48
CA LEU A 269 -4.41 -8.25 7.89
C LEU A 269 -2.96 -8.66 8.12
N PHE A 270 -2.48 -9.67 7.39
CA PHE A 270 -1.11 -10.16 7.50
C PHE A 270 -0.08 -9.06 7.24
N TRP A 271 -0.28 -8.25 6.20
CA TRP A 271 0.64 -7.17 5.85
C TRP A 271 0.64 -6.05 6.90
N SER A 272 -0.53 -5.71 7.46
CA SER A 272 -0.64 -4.71 8.53
C SER A 272 0.07 -5.17 9.81
N ILE A 273 -0.12 -6.42 10.22
CA ILE A 273 0.57 -7.04 11.36
C ILE A 273 2.08 -7.07 11.14
N SER A 274 2.52 -7.38 9.93
CA SER A 274 3.93 -7.35 9.55
C SER A 274 4.52 -5.94 9.67
N ALA A 275 3.80 -4.92 9.18
CA ALA A 275 4.22 -3.52 9.30
C ALA A 275 4.23 -3.00 10.75
N MET A 276 3.38 -3.57 11.62
CA MET A 276 3.36 -3.32 13.06
C MET A 276 4.50 -4.03 13.82
N GLY A 277 5.29 -4.87 13.14
CA GLY A 277 6.38 -5.64 13.77
C GLY A 277 5.89 -6.70 14.76
N ARG A 278 4.67 -7.22 14.55
CA ARG A 278 4.06 -8.23 15.44
C ARG A 278 4.60 -9.64 15.13
N PRO A 279 4.54 -10.57 16.10
CA PRO A 279 5.00 -11.95 15.91
C PRO A 279 4.32 -12.65 14.71
N GLY A 280 5.09 -13.50 14.03
CA GLY A 280 4.61 -14.26 12.86
C GLY A 280 4.49 -13.43 11.56
N GLY A 281 4.68 -12.12 11.61
CA GLY A 281 4.68 -11.27 10.43
C GLY A 281 5.87 -11.52 9.51
N TRP A 282 5.79 -10.99 8.28
CA TRP A 282 6.86 -11.08 7.29
C TRP A 282 8.15 -10.42 7.79
N VAL A 283 9.26 -11.13 7.66
CA VAL A 283 10.60 -10.60 7.96
C VAL A 283 11.27 -10.21 6.66
N VAL A 284 11.61 -8.92 6.55
CA VAL A 284 12.30 -8.40 5.36
C VAL A 284 13.68 -9.08 5.23
N PRO A 285 13.97 -9.75 4.11
CA PRO A 285 15.25 -10.44 3.95
C PRO A 285 16.43 -9.47 4.04
N GLU A 286 17.44 -9.83 4.83
CA GLU A 286 18.70 -9.10 4.87
C GLU A 286 19.46 -9.30 3.56
N SER A 287 19.50 -8.25 2.72
CA SER A 287 20.37 -8.25 1.55
C SER A 287 21.81 -8.04 2.02
N ARG A 288 22.66 -9.08 1.83
CA ARG A 288 24.07 -9.13 2.27
C ARG A 288 24.96 -7.97 1.77
N ALA A 289 24.48 -7.13 0.87
CA ALA A 289 25.22 -6.02 0.27
C ALA A 289 24.77 -4.62 0.74
N GLU A 290 23.85 -4.52 1.70
CA GLU A 290 23.25 -3.24 2.06
C GLU A 290 24.01 -2.52 3.18
N LEU A 291 24.56 -1.34 2.84
CA LEU A 291 24.93 -0.36 3.85
C LEU A 291 23.64 0.22 4.42
N VAL A 292 23.35 -0.04 5.70
CA VAL A 292 22.24 0.56 6.44
C VAL A 292 22.32 2.08 6.27
N LEU A 293 21.36 2.67 5.55
CA LEU A 293 21.33 4.10 5.33
C LEU A 293 20.86 4.78 6.60
N ARG A 294 21.80 5.25 7.42
CA ARG A 294 21.50 6.37 8.33
C ARG A 294 21.14 7.56 7.47
N ARG A 295 20.00 8.20 7.75
CA ARG A 295 19.45 9.45 7.19
C ARG A 295 20.58 10.38 6.72
N GLN A 296 21.14 10.13 5.55
CA GLN A 296 22.09 11.02 4.93
C GLN A 296 21.21 12.12 4.39
N LEU A 297 21.45 13.34 4.88
CA LEU A 297 20.96 14.57 4.30
C LEU A 297 20.89 14.37 2.78
N LEU A 298 19.67 14.23 2.25
CA LEU A 298 19.47 14.25 0.82
C LEU A 298 20.13 15.55 0.38
N ILE A 299 21.20 15.47 -0.41
CA ILE A 299 21.89 16.65 -0.91
C ILE A 299 20.87 17.34 -1.79
N ALA A 300 20.24 18.38 -1.24
CA ALA A 300 19.27 19.19 -1.97
C ALA A 300 19.97 19.74 -3.20
N THR A 301 19.40 19.48 -4.37
CA THR A 301 19.80 20.17 -5.58
C THR A 301 19.30 21.61 -5.52
N VAL A 302 19.91 22.52 -6.28
CA VAL A 302 19.43 23.92 -6.42
C VAL A 302 17.94 23.95 -6.80
N TRP A 303 17.48 22.92 -7.52
CA TRP A 303 16.08 22.76 -7.89
C TRP A 303 15.18 22.37 -6.70
N ASP A 304 15.64 21.55 -5.77
CA ASP A 304 14.87 21.20 -4.56
C ASP A 304 14.64 22.44 -3.68
N VAL A 305 15.65 23.30 -3.57
CA VAL A 305 15.54 24.61 -2.90
C VAL A 305 14.58 25.54 -3.64
N SER A 306 14.59 25.53 -4.97
CA SER A 306 13.73 26.40 -5.79
C SER A 306 12.23 26.12 -5.67
N ARG A 307 11.88 24.88 -5.30
CA ARG A 307 10.50 24.44 -5.13
C ARG A 307 9.99 24.73 -3.71
N ALA A 308 10.87 24.68 -2.71
CA ALA A 308 10.55 25.02 -1.32
C ALA A 308 10.48 26.54 -1.11
N GLU A 309 11.47 27.28 -1.62
CA GLU A 309 11.56 28.74 -1.53
C GLU A 309 12.14 29.34 -2.83
N PRO A 310 11.28 29.84 -3.75
CA PRO A 310 11.72 30.36 -5.05
C PRO A 310 12.76 31.48 -4.97
N THR A 311 12.75 32.24 -3.88
CA THR A 311 13.67 33.34 -3.59
C THR A 311 15.08 32.87 -3.20
N GLU A 312 15.22 31.71 -2.56
CA GLU A 312 16.54 31.19 -2.13
C GLU A 312 17.29 30.49 -3.28
N ALA A 313 16.57 29.89 -4.23
CA ALA A 313 17.21 29.29 -5.40
C ALA A 313 17.89 30.29 -6.33
N LEU A 314 17.38 31.52 -6.40
CA LEU A 314 18.06 32.60 -7.13
C LEU A 314 19.44 32.92 -6.53
N ALA A 315 19.58 32.86 -5.20
CA ALA A 315 20.84 33.08 -4.51
C ALA A 315 21.85 31.93 -4.73
N LEU A 316 21.37 30.69 -4.86
CA LEU A 316 22.23 29.52 -5.15
C LEU A 316 22.63 29.41 -6.63
N SER A 317 21.86 29.99 -7.56
CA SER A 317 22.18 30.03 -8.99
C SER A 317 23.21 31.10 -9.39
N ALA A 318 23.60 31.96 -8.46
CA ALA A 318 24.53 33.07 -8.67
C ALA A 318 26.01 32.70 -8.43
N PHE A 319 26.31 31.42 -8.20
CA PHE A 319 27.66 30.88 -7.99
C PHE A 319 27.98 29.76 -9.00
#